data_AF-A0A2M7TF17-F1
#
_entry.id   AF-A0A2M7TF17-F1
#
_cell.length_a   1.000
_cell.length_b   1.000
_cell.length_c   1.000
_cell.angle_alpha   90.00
_cell.angle_beta   90.00
_cell.angle_gamma   90.00
#
_symmetry.space_group_name_H-M   'P 1'
#
loop_
_entity.id
_entity.type
_entity.pdbx_description
1 polymer ?
#
loop_
_entity_poly.entity_id
_entity_poly.type
_entity_poly.pdbx_seq_one_letter_code
_entity_poly.pdbx_strand_id
1 'polypeptide(L)'
;MVILFALFFLGYYLWYRLTLFRRKIKKEVQEAEQTLHKAFALFKKDIREQIKLLEKTRTKRQLTEEEEKIIKQFRKDLDDAEKFVRKEIEDIEKEVK
;
A
#
# COMPACT_ATOMS: atom_id res chain seq x y z
N MET A 1 -8.80 48.45 -17.91
CA MET A 1 -7.43 47.88 -17.97
C MET A 1 -6.95 47.37 -16.62
N VAL A 2 -6.91 48.17 -15.55
CA VAL A 2 -6.42 47.73 -14.21
C VAL A 2 -7.18 46.50 -13.67
N ILE A 3 -8.51 46.48 -13.78
CA ILE A 3 -9.33 45.35 -13.32
C ILE A 3 -9.03 44.07 -14.12
N LEU A 4 -8.78 44.19 -15.43
CA LEU A 4 -8.43 43.04 -16.27
C LEU A 4 -7.07 42.46 -15.89
N PHE A 5 -6.07 43.32 -15.60
CA PHE A 5 -4.79 42.88 -15.08
C PHE A 5 -4.93 42.22 -13.70
N ALA A 6 -5.71 42.81 -12.79
CA ALA A 6 -5.95 42.22 -11.47
C ALA A 6 -6.60 40.84 -11.55
N LEU A 7 -7.60 40.66 -12.42
CA LEU A 7 -8.24 39.36 -12.66
C LEU A 7 -7.28 38.36 -13.31
N PHE A 8 -6.43 38.80 -14.23
CA PHE A 8 -5.41 37.96 -14.85
C PHE A 8 -4.41 37.45 -13.81
N PHE A 9 -3.86 38.33 -12.97
CA PHE A 9 -2.93 37.95 -11.91
C PHE A 9 -3.59 37.04 -10.86
N LEU A 10 -4.86 37.28 -10.53
CA LEU A 10 -5.60 36.40 -9.63
C LEU A 10 -5.79 35.01 -10.23
N GLY A 11 -6.20 34.92 -11.50
CA GLY A 11 -6.34 33.65 -12.21
C GLY A 11 -5.02 32.88 -12.29
N TYR A 12 -3.93 33.58 -12.62
CA TYR A 12 -2.59 33.00 -12.64
C TYR A 12 -2.16 32.49 -11.26
N TYR A 13 -2.38 33.27 -10.20
CA TYR A 13 -2.04 32.88 -8.83
C TYR A 13 -2.83 31.65 -8.38
N LEU A 14 -4.14 31.63 -8.64
CA LEU A 14 -4.99 30.48 -8.34
C LEU A 14 -4.52 29.23 -9.10
N TRP A 15 -4.24 29.36 -10.39
CA TRP A 15 -3.71 28.27 -11.21
C TRP A 15 -2.39 27.75 -10.66
N TYR A 16 -1.44 28.64 -10.39
CA TYR A 16 -0.13 28.29 -9.83
C TYR A 16 -0.29 27.55 -8.50
N ARG A 17 -1.09 28.08 -7.57
CA ARG A 17 -1.32 27.45 -6.26
C ARG A 17 -2.00 26.08 -6.38
N LEU A 18 -2.98 25.94 -7.27
CA LEU A 18 -3.65 24.66 -7.53
C LEU A 18 -2.69 23.63 -8.14
N THR A 19 -1.83 24.03 -9.07
CA THR A 19 -0.85 23.13 -9.70
C THR A 19 0.18 22.63 -8.70
N LEU A 20 0.69 23.50 -7.82
CA LEU A 20 1.60 23.10 -6.75
C LEU A 20 0.93 22.15 -5.75
N PHE A 21 -0.31 22.44 -5.36
CA PHE A 21 -1.07 21.59 -4.45
C PHE A 21 -1.31 20.19 -5.03
N ARG A 22 -1.72 20.10 -6.31
CA ARG A 22 -1.87 18.83 -7.03
C ARG A 22 -0.57 18.03 -7.10
N ARG A 23 0.55 18.70 -7.39
CA ARG A 23 1.88 18.06 -7.42
C ARG A 23 2.27 17.51 -6.05
N LYS A 24 2.01 18.26 -4.98
CA LYS A 24 2.30 17.81 -3.61
C LYS A 24 1.46 16.58 -3.25
N ILE A 25 0.15 16.61 -3.48
CA ILE A 25 -0.72 15.45 -3.22
C ILE A 25 -0.24 14.21 -3.99
N LYS A 26 0.02 14.35 -5.30
CA LYS A 26 0.53 13.25 -6.12
C LYS A 26 1.78 12.62 -5.52
N LYS A 27 2.73 13.44 -5.07
CA LYS A 27 3.95 12.97 -4.42
C LYS A 27 3.67 12.22 -3.11
N GLU A 28 2.88 12.81 -2.20
CA GLU A 28 2.55 12.20 -0.91
C GLU A 28 1.82 10.86 -1.09
N VAL A 29 0.92 10.76 -2.08
CA VAL A 29 0.22 9.52 -2.37
C VAL A 29 1.17 8.44 -2.91
N GLN A 30 2.09 8.80 -3.81
CA GLN A 30 3.13 7.86 -4.29
C GLN A 30 4.05 7.39 -3.15
N GLU A 31 4.41 8.27 -2.23
CA GLU A 31 5.22 7.92 -1.05
C GLU A 31 4.46 6.99 -0.10
N ALA A 32 3.16 7.24 0.12
CA ALA A 32 2.28 6.38 0.90
C ALA A 32 2.14 4.99 0.26
N GLU A 33 1.93 4.93 -1.05
CA GLU A 33 1.84 3.69 -1.83
C GLU A 33 3.12 2.84 -1.70
N GLN A 34 4.29 3.45 -1.91
CA GLN A 34 5.58 2.77 -1.75
C GLN A 34 5.81 2.28 -0.32
N THR A 35 5.39 3.07 0.68
CA THR A 35 5.52 2.70 2.09
C THR A 35 4.61 1.52 2.43
N LEU A 36 3.36 1.54 1.96
CA LEU A 36 2.41 0.44 2.12
C LEU A 36 2.94 -0.84 1.47
N HIS A 37 3.46 -0.75 0.25
CA HIS A 37 4.05 -1.89 -0.45
C HIS A 37 5.22 -2.51 0.32
N LYS A 38 6.14 -1.69 0.84
CA LYS A 38 7.27 -2.14 1.66
C LYS A 38 6.81 -2.79 2.97
N ALA A 39 5.89 -2.16 3.69
CA ALA A 39 5.35 -2.69 4.94
C ALA A 39 4.67 -4.05 4.73
N PHE A 40 3.88 -4.18 3.66
CA PHE A 40 3.22 -5.44 3.32
C PHE A 40 4.22 -6.52 2.91
N ALA A 41 5.27 -6.18 2.14
CA ALA A 41 6.32 -7.12 1.77
C ALA A 41 7.08 -7.65 2.99
N LEU A 42 7.37 -6.80 3.98
CA LEU A 42 7.97 -7.20 5.26
C LEU A 42 7.04 -8.14 6.04
N PHE A 43 5.77 -7.75 6.23
CA PHE A 43 4.78 -8.59 6.89
C PHE A 43 4.64 -9.97 6.24
N LYS A 44 4.59 -10.01 4.90
CA LYS A 44 4.55 -11.25 4.11
C LYS A 44 5.77 -12.13 4.34
N LYS A 45 6.95 -11.53 4.46
CA LYS A 45 8.18 -12.25 4.77
C LYS A 45 8.11 -12.87 6.16
N ASP A 46 7.71 -12.10 7.16
CA ASP A 46 7.64 -12.55 8.56
C ASP A 46 6.65 -13.70 8.75
N ILE A 47 5.46 -13.62 8.15
CA ILE A 47 4.48 -14.72 8.19
C ILE A 47 5.01 -15.98 7.49
N ARG A 48 5.68 -15.82 6.34
CA ARG A 48 6.31 -16.95 5.64
C ARG A 48 7.42 -17.60 6.47
N GLU A 49 8.19 -16.82 7.22
CA GLU A 49 9.21 -17.35 8.13
C GLU A 49 8.56 -18.12 9.29
N GLN A 50 7.47 -17.62 9.87
CA GLN A 50 6.72 -18.34 10.89
C GLN A 50 6.15 -19.67 10.38
N ILE A 51 5.57 -19.68 9.17
CA ILE A 51 5.09 -20.92 8.52
C ILE A 51 6.26 -21.91 8.33
N LYS A 52 7.42 -21.45 7.84
CA LYS A 52 8.61 -22.29 7.67
C LYS A 52 9.12 -22.87 8.99
N LEU A 53 9.05 -22.11 10.08
CA LEU A 53 9.44 -22.61 11.41
C LEU A 53 8.51 -23.74 11.86
N LEU A 54 7.20 -23.59 11.67
CA LEU A 54 6.23 -24.65 11.97
C LEU A 54 6.43 -25.88 11.07
N GLU A 55 6.71 -25.68 9.77
CA GLU A 55 7.03 -26.78 8.85
C GLU A 55 8.30 -27.53 9.24
N LYS A 56 9.34 -26.84 9.74
CA LYS A 56 10.54 -27.49 10.32
C LYS A 56 10.23 -28.27 11.60
N THR A 57 9.25 -27.83 12.40
CA THR A 57 8.80 -28.60 13.56
C THR A 57 8.11 -29.89 13.11
N ARG A 58 7.35 -29.84 12.01
CA ARG A 58 6.69 -31.01 11.39
C ARG A 58 7.66 -32.12 11.01
N THR A 59 8.89 -31.78 10.63
CA THR A 59 9.92 -32.79 10.29
C THR A 59 10.51 -33.48 11.53
N LYS A 60 10.33 -32.90 12.72
CA LYS A 60 10.82 -33.46 13.99
C LYS A 60 9.74 -34.21 14.77
N ARG A 61 8.50 -33.71 14.71
CA ARG A 61 7.30 -34.32 15.30
C ARG A 61 6.07 -34.01 14.46
N GLN A 62 4.99 -34.78 14.62
CA GLN A 62 3.70 -34.35 14.07
C GLN A 62 3.28 -33.00 14.68
N LEU A 63 2.66 -32.18 13.84
CA LEU A 63 2.00 -30.95 14.28
C LEU A 63 0.71 -31.28 15.01
N THR A 64 0.31 -30.45 15.96
CA THR A 64 -1.02 -30.54 16.56
C THR A 64 -2.07 -30.04 15.56
N GLU A 65 -3.34 -30.37 15.80
CA GLU A 65 -4.44 -29.90 14.96
C GLU A 65 -4.53 -28.36 14.94
N GLU A 66 -4.23 -27.72 16.07
CA GLU A 66 -4.19 -26.26 16.20
C GLU A 66 -3.06 -25.67 15.34
N GLU A 67 -1.88 -26.28 15.33
CA GLU A 67 -0.74 -25.83 14.53
C GLU A 67 -1.04 -25.96 13.02
N GLU A 68 -1.64 -27.07 12.59
CA GLU A 68 -2.06 -27.22 11.18
C GLU A 68 -3.14 -26.21 10.80
N LYS A 69 -4.08 -25.91 11.71
CA LYS A 69 -5.12 -24.90 11.49
C LYS A 69 -4.51 -23.50 11.36
N ILE A 70 -3.54 -23.15 12.20
CA ILE A 70 -2.82 -21.87 12.15
C ILE A 70 -2.10 -21.71 10.81
N ILE A 71 -1.39 -22.74 10.33
CA ILE A 71 -0.71 -22.68 9.03
C ILE A 71 -1.70 -22.42 7.89
N LYS A 72 -2.82 -23.14 7.87
CA LYS A 72 -3.86 -22.95 6.84
C LYS A 72 -4.44 -21.54 6.91
N GLN A 73 -4.72 -21.04 8.12
CA GLN A 73 -5.25 -19.71 8.33
C GLN A 73 -4.28 -18.63 7.87
N PHE A 74 -3.01 -18.69 8.29
CA PHE A 74 -1.98 -17.74 7.87
C PHE A 74 -1.75 -17.71 6.36
N ARG A 75 -1.78 -18.87 5.69
CA ARG A 75 -1.68 -18.92 4.22
C ARG A 75 -2.86 -18.21 3.56
N LYS A 76 -4.08 -18.48 4.02
CA LYS A 76 -5.29 -17.85 3.49
C LYS A 76 -5.29 -16.34 3.73
N ASP A 77 -5.01 -15.91 4.96
CA ASP A 77 -5.01 -14.50 5.32
C ASP A 77 -3.94 -13.73 4.54
N LEU A 78 -2.79 -14.35 4.29
CA LEU A 78 -1.72 -13.74 3.49
C LEU A 78 -2.12 -13.58 2.02
N ASP A 79 -2.77 -14.58 1.43
CA ASP A 79 -3.26 -14.53 0.04
C ASP A 79 -4.39 -13.49 -0.11
N ASP A 80 -5.31 -13.44 0.85
CA ASP A 80 -6.42 -12.48 0.86
C ASP A 80 -5.89 -11.05 1.03
N ALA A 81 -4.94 -10.84 1.96
CA ALA A 81 -4.30 -9.55 2.17
C ALA A 81 -3.47 -9.11 0.93
N GLU A 82 -2.79 -10.04 0.26
CA GLU A 82 -2.03 -9.72 -0.96
C GLU A 82 -2.94 -9.25 -2.10
N LYS A 83 -4.07 -9.93 -2.31
CA LYS A 83 -5.06 -9.52 -3.31
C LYS A 83 -5.64 -8.15 -2.98
N PHE A 84 -6.00 -7.92 -1.71
CA PHE A 84 -6.58 -6.66 -1.26
C PHE A 84 -5.60 -5.50 -1.43
N VAL A 85 -4.39 -5.61 -0.89
CA VAL A 85 -3.38 -4.55 -0.97
C VAL A 85 -2.98 -4.25 -2.40
N ARG A 86 -2.84 -5.27 -3.25
CA ARG A 86 -2.54 -5.06 -4.68
C ARG A 86 -3.63 -4.25 -5.37
N LYS A 87 -4.90 -4.57 -5.11
CA LYS A 87 -6.04 -3.86 -5.69
C LYS A 87 -6.06 -2.39 -5.27
N GLU A 88 -5.89 -2.11 -3.99
CA GLU A 88 -5.89 -0.73 -3.48
C GLU A 88 -4.73 0.09 -4.04
N ILE A 89 -3.54 -0.51 -4.19
CA ILE A 89 -2.39 0.13 -4.84
C ILE A 89 -2.69 0.45 -6.32
N GLU A 90 -3.22 -0.53 -7.07
CA GLU A 90 -3.59 -0.32 -8.48
C GLU A 90 -4.66 0.76 -8.65
N ASP A 91 -5.61 0.87 -7.73
CA ASP A 91 -6.66 1.88 -7.78
C ASP A 91 -6.10 3.27 -7.43
N ILE A 92 -5.19 3.36 -6.45
CA ILE A 92 -4.44 4.60 -6.14
C ILE A 92 -3.62 5.06 -7.36
N GLU A 93 -2.89 4.16 -8.02
CA GLU A 93 -2.10 4.50 -9.20
C GLU A 93 -2.95 5.08 -10.34
N LYS A 94 -4.19 4.58 -10.52
CA LYS A 94 -5.13 5.08 -11.54
C LYS A 94 -5.67 6.47 -11.20
N GLU A 95 -6.01 6.73 -9.95
CA GLU A 95 -6.55 8.02 -9.49
C GLU A 95 -5.49 9.13 -9.46
N VAL A 96 -4.22 8.75 -9.30
CA VAL A 96 -3.08 9.69 -9.23
C VAL A 96 -2.46 9.97 -10.59
N LYS A 97 -2.65 9.09 -11.58
CA LYS A 97 -2.10 9.26 -12.93
C LYS A 97 -2.67 10.49 -13.62
#